data_AF-A0A7Y4JUB5-F1
#
_entry.id   AF-A0A7Y4JUB5-F1
#
_cell.length_a   1.000
_cell.length_b   1.000
_cell.length_c   1.000
_cell.angle_alpha   90.00
_cell.angle_beta   90.00
_cell.angle_gamma   90.00
#
_symmetry.space_group_name_H-M   'P 1'
#
loop_
_entity.id
_entity.type
_entity.pdbx_description
1 polymer ?
#
loop_
_entity_poly.entity_id
_entity_poly.type
_entity_poly.pdbx_seq_one_letter_code
_entity_poly.pdbx_strand_id
1 'polypeptide(L)'
;MLVSAVTLGCALLLGQVEAQEVAEPEAPAEAPVDATQATTPGPPVAPEPWDLQMAVPNASSPQQPYDGHAFCLTLPPTPAVPSGQWRARCDEAKKECLVSPANELDAEGHENDQPLQRVDWCVSHLMPTETARQYRMVPAIAEAPPGWYRDERGRVLQYNFDLHRRVYLGGAWAPRWLRGTDGVDERVRVDFGVDLEWPGDSDRLHRMTLLDTELYLGDAASYEATLLRYDFRSQHDAPLFRVTTFYGRPRRFDVYANLGFWMEVLHGEQVRREDVHADFLSLAATDLTLDLWHSSDLVSYVRVRAGPAVERDRTNGFFTLVPAAALEGDLTLDRDGFHHVRFGAEAQKVLLAEAVDGRPLRPERLRLRAGYEVILLAINDQPVSLTLDGRGTWRDDVANAPAGWEWSAQAGLRFSLWAPARRSAPTSSPGKG
;
A
#
# COMPACT_ATOMS: atom_id res chain seq x y z
N MET A 1 6.05 -36.74 0.63
CA MET A 1 5.37 -36.45 -0.65
C MET A 1 4.74 -35.06 -0.53
N LEU A 2 5.51 -34.01 -0.83
CA LEU A 2 5.16 -32.60 -0.61
C LEU A 2 5.81 -31.76 -1.72
N VAL A 3 5.40 -32.00 -2.96
CA VAL A 3 5.78 -31.19 -4.13
C VAL A 3 4.57 -31.27 -5.06
N SER A 4 3.64 -30.30 -5.04
CA SER A 4 2.64 -30.06 -6.12
C SER A 4 1.62 -28.93 -5.84
N ALA A 5 1.67 -28.20 -4.73
CA ALA A 5 0.65 -27.17 -4.45
C ALA A 5 1.04 -25.72 -4.84
N VAL A 6 2.28 -25.48 -5.29
CA VAL A 6 2.80 -24.11 -5.53
C VAL A 6 2.68 -23.65 -6.99
N THR A 7 2.26 -24.52 -7.91
CA THR A 7 2.27 -24.23 -9.36
C THR A 7 0.92 -23.88 -9.98
N LEU A 8 -0.18 -23.76 -9.21
CA LEU A 8 -1.52 -23.49 -9.77
C LEU A 8 -2.03 -22.04 -9.63
N GLY A 9 -1.23 -21.11 -9.07
CA GLY A 9 -1.66 -19.73 -8.83
C GLY A 9 -1.31 -18.71 -9.93
N CYS A 10 -0.37 -19.01 -10.84
CA CYS A 10 0.22 -17.99 -11.73
C CYS A 10 -0.24 -18.06 -13.21
N ALA A 11 -1.24 -18.89 -13.56
CA ALA A 11 -1.61 -19.14 -14.96
C ALA A 11 -2.97 -18.55 -15.40
N LEU A 12 -3.57 -17.63 -14.64
CA LEU A 12 -4.93 -17.11 -14.93
C LEU A 12 -5.01 -15.59 -15.19
N LEU A 13 -3.91 -14.93 -15.53
CA LEU A 13 -3.90 -13.48 -15.86
C LEU A 13 -3.33 -13.14 -17.24
N LEU A 14 -3.09 -14.14 -18.10
CA LEU A 14 -2.66 -13.93 -19.49
C LEU A 14 -3.73 -14.48 -20.43
N GLY A 15 -4.62 -13.60 -20.88
CA GLY A 15 -5.55 -13.92 -21.95
C GLY A 15 -6.70 -12.95 -21.97
N GLN A 16 -6.64 -11.96 -22.85
CA GLN A 16 -7.63 -11.70 -23.91
C GLN A 16 -7.30 -10.35 -24.56
N VAL A 17 -6.42 -10.40 -25.55
CA VAL A 17 -6.47 -9.49 -26.70
C VAL A 17 -7.19 -10.28 -27.79
N GLU A 18 -8.32 -9.80 -28.26
CA GLU A 18 -8.82 -10.16 -29.60
C GLU A 18 -9.52 -8.95 -30.20
N ALA A 19 -8.89 -8.45 -31.27
CA ALA A 19 -9.41 -7.46 -32.17
C ALA A 19 -10.54 -8.07 -33.01
N GLN A 20 -11.54 -7.27 -33.37
CA GLN A 20 -12.53 -7.66 -34.36
C GLN A 20 -12.61 -6.58 -35.45
N GLU A 21 -12.00 -6.91 -36.60
CA GLU A 21 -12.26 -6.30 -37.89
C GLU A 21 -13.73 -6.51 -38.28
N VAL A 22 -14.37 -5.48 -38.82
CA VAL A 22 -15.63 -5.63 -39.56
C VAL A 22 -15.51 -4.87 -40.88
N ALA A 23 -15.90 -5.60 -41.92
CA ALA A 23 -15.70 -5.35 -43.33
C ALA A 23 -16.56 -4.22 -43.92
N GLU A 24 -16.06 -3.70 -45.04
CA GLU A 24 -16.76 -2.86 -46.02
C GLU A 24 -18.06 -3.51 -46.55
N PRO A 25 -18.97 -2.68 -47.07
CA PRO A 25 -19.65 -3.04 -48.31
C PRO A 25 -19.58 -1.93 -49.38
N GLU A 26 -19.42 -2.42 -50.62
CA GLU A 26 -19.45 -1.69 -51.89
C GLU A 26 -20.76 -0.94 -52.19
N ALA A 27 -20.62 -0.01 -53.14
CA ALA A 27 -21.52 1.03 -53.64
C ALA A 27 -22.88 0.56 -54.25
N PRO A 28 -23.73 1.51 -54.68
CA PRO A 28 -23.73 1.80 -56.12
C PRO A 28 -23.82 3.29 -56.52
N ALA A 29 -23.48 3.51 -57.79
CA ALA A 29 -23.35 4.77 -58.51
C ALA A 29 -24.67 5.47 -58.86
N GLU A 30 -24.65 6.81 -58.88
CA GLU A 30 -25.52 7.64 -59.71
C GLU A 30 -24.75 8.83 -60.33
N ALA A 31 -25.25 9.27 -61.48
CA ALA A 31 -24.59 9.98 -62.57
C ALA A 31 -24.65 11.53 -62.43
N PRO A 32 -24.11 12.30 -63.39
CA PRO A 32 -23.53 13.64 -63.17
C PRO A 32 -24.54 14.79 -63.28
N VAL A 33 -24.26 15.91 -62.61
CA VAL A 33 -24.90 17.20 -62.88
C VAL A 33 -23.89 18.34 -62.87
N ASP A 34 -24.08 19.23 -63.83
CA ASP A 34 -23.22 20.26 -64.37
C ASP A 34 -22.64 21.33 -63.42
N ALA A 35 -21.41 21.70 -63.78
CA ALA A 35 -20.78 23.02 -63.78
C ALA A 35 -21.42 24.16 -62.95
N THR A 36 -20.69 24.61 -61.93
CA THR A 36 -20.67 26.04 -61.57
C THR A 36 -19.22 26.50 -61.41
N GLN A 37 -18.98 27.69 -61.92
CA GLN A 37 -17.67 28.25 -62.26
C GLN A 37 -16.74 28.52 -61.08
N ALA A 38 -15.48 28.19 -61.34
CA ALA A 38 -14.24 28.77 -60.85
C ALA A 38 -14.35 29.97 -59.88
N THR A 39 -13.88 29.74 -58.65
CA THR A 39 -13.03 30.72 -57.97
C THR A 39 -11.77 29.98 -57.58
N THR A 40 -10.67 30.28 -58.26
CA THR A 40 -9.35 29.73 -57.97
C THR A 40 -8.99 30.13 -56.53
N PRO A 41 -8.84 29.19 -55.57
CA PRO A 41 -8.13 29.51 -54.34
C PRO A 41 -6.70 29.82 -54.77
N GLY A 42 -6.15 30.96 -54.35
CA GLY A 42 -4.71 31.17 -54.44
C GLY A 42 -3.98 29.95 -53.86
N PRO A 43 -2.78 29.61 -54.36
CA PRO A 43 -2.03 28.47 -53.85
C PRO A 43 -2.01 28.55 -52.32
N PRO A 44 -2.35 27.47 -51.60
CA PRO A 44 -2.30 27.49 -50.15
C PRO A 44 -0.89 27.96 -49.78
N VAL A 45 -0.83 29.11 -49.10
CA VAL A 45 0.43 29.61 -48.54
C VAL A 45 0.92 28.47 -47.68
N ALA A 46 1.98 27.78 -48.13
CA ALA A 46 2.58 26.72 -47.37
C ALA A 46 2.92 27.33 -46.01
N PRO A 47 2.42 26.77 -44.90
CA PRO A 47 2.72 27.33 -43.58
C PRO A 47 4.24 27.42 -43.46
N GLU A 48 4.74 28.62 -43.14
CA GLU A 48 6.19 28.83 -42.96
C GLU A 48 6.74 27.73 -42.06
N PRO A 49 7.92 27.16 -42.35
CA PRO A 49 8.50 26.11 -41.52
C PRO A 49 8.67 26.63 -40.09
N TRP A 50 8.12 25.91 -39.10
CA TRP A 50 8.30 26.26 -37.70
C TRP A 50 9.71 25.84 -37.28
N ASP A 51 10.65 26.76 -37.09
CA ASP A 51 12.03 26.45 -36.66
C ASP A 51 12.20 26.54 -35.13
N LEU A 52 11.21 26.06 -34.37
CA LEU A 52 11.31 26.05 -32.91
C LEU A 52 12.25 24.93 -32.46
N GLN A 53 13.38 25.31 -31.87
CA GLN A 53 14.32 24.39 -31.24
C GLN A 53 13.97 24.24 -29.75
N MET A 54 13.32 23.12 -29.40
CA MET A 54 12.95 22.84 -28.01
C MET A 54 14.14 22.28 -27.24
N ALA A 55 14.45 22.87 -26.09
CA ALA A 55 15.44 22.33 -25.17
C ALA A 55 14.87 21.12 -24.42
N VAL A 56 15.73 20.16 -24.09
CA VAL A 56 15.36 19.08 -23.15
C VAL A 56 15.24 19.64 -21.73
N PRO A 57 14.32 19.08 -20.90
CA PRO A 57 14.19 19.49 -19.52
C PRO A 57 15.47 19.19 -18.72
N ASN A 58 15.68 19.97 -17.67
CA ASN A 58 16.72 19.78 -16.67
C ASN A 58 16.08 19.73 -15.27
N ALA A 59 16.88 19.48 -14.24
CA ALA A 59 16.39 19.36 -12.86
C ALA A 59 15.69 20.63 -12.30
N SER A 60 15.89 21.80 -12.91
CA SER A 60 15.21 23.05 -12.53
C SER A 60 13.99 23.36 -13.40
N SER A 61 13.68 22.51 -14.39
CA SER A 61 12.51 22.68 -15.25
C SER A 61 11.22 22.42 -14.48
N PRO A 62 10.13 23.13 -14.79
CA PRO A 62 8.83 22.87 -14.19
C PRO A 62 8.37 21.44 -14.47
N GLN A 63 7.64 20.85 -13.53
CA GLN A 63 6.99 19.55 -13.74
C GLN A 63 5.60 19.76 -14.34
N GLN A 64 5.26 18.96 -15.34
CA GLN A 64 3.90 18.91 -15.88
C GLN A 64 2.92 18.41 -14.81
N PRO A 65 1.75 19.05 -14.66
CA PRO A 65 0.73 18.56 -13.75
C PRO A 65 0.20 17.20 -14.22
N TYR A 66 -0.07 16.31 -13.27
CA TYR A 66 -0.67 15.01 -13.57
C TYR A 66 -2.10 15.16 -14.12
N ASP A 67 -2.89 16.05 -13.52
CA ASP A 67 -4.26 16.29 -13.96
C ASP A 67 -4.30 17.09 -15.27
N GLY A 68 -5.38 16.88 -16.03
CA GLY A 68 -5.64 17.57 -17.31
C GLY A 68 -5.35 16.72 -18.54
N HIS A 69 -5.44 17.35 -19.72
CA HIS A 69 -5.20 16.67 -21.00
C HIS A 69 -3.75 16.86 -21.47
N ALA A 70 -3.09 15.76 -21.78
CA ALA A 70 -1.83 15.75 -22.52
C ALA A 70 -2.08 15.68 -24.03
N PHE A 71 -1.41 16.55 -24.79
CA PHE A 71 -1.48 16.59 -26.25
C PHE A 71 -0.19 16.05 -26.86
N CYS A 72 -0.32 15.24 -27.93
CA CYS A 72 0.80 14.92 -28.81
C CYS A 72 1.21 16.17 -29.59
N LEU A 73 2.51 16.45 -29.63
CA LEU A 73 3.09 17.55 -30.37
C LEU A 73 4.27 17.04 -31.21
N THR A 74 4.25 17.30 -32.51
CA THR A 74 5.41 17.06 -33.37
C THR A 74 6.13 18.38 -33.60
N LEU A 75 7.38 18.44 -33.14
CA LEU A 75 8.28 19.58 -33.34
C LEU A 75 9.40 19.20 -34.30
N PRO A 76 10.12 20.18 -34.89
CA PRO A 76 11.34 19.89 -35.61
C PRO A 76 12.28 19.01 -34.79
N PRO A 77 12.85 17.95 -35.38
CA PRO A 77 13.85 17.13 -34.73
C PRO A 77 15.02 17.98 -34.22
N THR A 78 15.48 17.69 -33.00
CA THR A 78 16.70 18.27 -32.44
C THR A 78 17.77 17.20 -32.29
N PRO A 79 19.05 17.54 -32.12
CA PRO A 79 20.08 16.54 -31.84
C PRO A 79 19.78 15.69 -30.59
N ALA A 80 19.11 16.28 -29.59
CA ALA A 80 18.72 15.62 -28.36
C ALA A 80 17.44 14.79 -28.50
N VAL A 81 16.50 15.19 -29.37
CA VAL A 81 15.22 14.50 -29.60
C VAL A 81 15.03 14.32 -31.12
N PRO A 82 15.75 13.36 -31.74
CA PRO A 82 15.70 13.13 -33.18
C PRO A 82 14.34 12.63 -33.67
N SER A 83 13.50 12.08 -32.79
CA SER A 83 12.14 11.67 -33.18
C SER A 83 11.23 12.86 -33.49
N GLY A 84 11.53 14.04 -32.94
CA GLY A 84 10.65 15.20 -32.96
C GLY A 84 9.32 14.99 -32.23
N GLN A 85 9.19 13.93 -31.42
CA GLN A 85 7.97 13.61 -30.68
C GLN A 85 8.00 14.20 -29.28
N TRP A 86 6.99 15.03 -28.99
CA TRP A 86 6.85 15.74 -27.74
C TRP A 86 5.44 15.59 -27.18
N ARG A 87 5.32 15.85 -25.88
CA ARG A 87 4.06 15.90 -25.14
C ARG A 87 3.91 17.29 -24.58
N ALA A 88 2.70 17.84 -24.66
CA ALA A 88 2.41 19.18 -24.17
C ALA A 88 1.20 19.18 -23.24
N ARG A 89 1.29 19.92 -22.14
CA ARG A 89 0.15 20.30 -21.30
C ARG A 89 0.05 21.81 -21.26
N CYS A 90 -1.08 22.33 -21.73
CA CYS A 90 -1.26 23.75 -21.98
C CYS A 90 -2.22 24.38 -20.97
N ASP A 91 -1.81 25.50 -20.38
CA ASP A 91 -2.62 26.38 -19.56
C ASP A 91 -3.21 27.48 -20.46
N GLU A 92 -4.51 27.39 -20.74
CA GLU A 92 -5.20 28.34 -21.61
C GLU A 92 -5.20 29.78 -21.08
N ALA A 93 -5.24 29.95 -19.75
CA ALA A 93 -5.30 31.26 -19.12
C ALA A 93 -3.94 31.96 -19.20
N LYS A 94 -2.84 31.22 -19.07
CA LYS A 94 -1.47 31.76 -19.20
C LYS A 94 -0.94 31.77 -20.63
N LYS A 95 -1.62 31.07 -21.55
CA LYS A 95 -1.13 30.81 -22.92
C LYS A 95 0.29 30.22 -22.90
N GLU A 96 0.49 29.26 -22.00
CA GLU A 96 1.76 28.55 -21.83
C GLU A 96 1.54 27.04 -21.97
N CYS A 97 2.43 26.36 -22.69
CA CYS A 97 2.47 24.91 -22.77
C CYS A 97 3.77 24.40 -22.14
N LEU A 98 3.63 23.53 -21.15
CA LEU A 98 4.73 22.76 -20.61
C LEU A 98 4.99 21.58 -21.53
N VAL A 99 6.21 21.43 -22.05
CA VAL A 99 6.55 20.50 -23.13
C VAL A 99 7.66 19.56 -22.68
N SER A 100 7.47 18.26 -22.87
CA SER A 100 8.43 17.21 -22.51
C SER A 100 8.65 16.24 -23.68
N PRO A 101 9.81 15.59 -23.80
CA PRO A 101 10.01 14.52 -24.78
C PRO A 101 8.97 13.39 -24.62
N ALA A 102 8.69 12.64 -25.68
CA ALA A 102 7.78 11.48 -25.62
C ALA A 102 8.44 10.20 -25.08
N ASN A 103 9.78 10.13 -25.14
CA ASN A 103 10.59 8.99 -24.70
C ASN A 103 11.58 9.42 -23.60
N GLU A 104 12.20 8.44 -22.95
CA GLU A 104 13.24 8.68 -21.95
C GLU A 104 14.52 9.22 -22.59
N LEU A 105 15.33 9.91 -21.78
CA LEU A 105 16.64 10.43 -22.16
C LEU A 105 17.75 9.56 -21.53
N ASP A 106 18.86 9.41 -22.24
CA ASP A 106 20.07 8.76 -21.76
C ASP A 106 20.87 9.65 -20.79
N ALA A 107 22.08 9.22 -20.42
CA ALA A 107 22.91 9.96 -19.49
C ALA A 107 23.47 11.26 -20.08
N GLU A 108 23.56 11.33 -21.41
CA GLU A 108 24.03 12.45 -22.21
C GLU A 108 22.89 13.42 -22.57
N GLY A 109 21.64 13.06 -22.28
CA GLY A 109 20.44 13.86 -22.54
C GLY A 109 19.86 13.65 -23.94
N HIS A 110 20.21 12.56 -24.62
CA HIS A 110 19.61 12.19 -25.90
C HIS A 110 18.46 11.20 -25.70
N GLU A 111 17.46 11.32 -26.54
CA GLU A 111 16.33 10.41 -26.60
C GLU A 111 16.78 8.98 -26.87
N ASN A 112 16.25 8.05 -26.09
CA ASN A 112 16.40 6.62 -26.30
C ASN A 112 15.10 6.00 -26.84
N ASP A 113 15.11 4.70 -27.13
CA ASP A 113 13.95 3.99 -27.67
C ASP A 113 12.89 3.61 -26.60
N GLN A 114 13.11 3.98 -25.32
CA GLN A 114 12.18 3.63 -24.24
C GLN A 114 11.08 4.69 -24.13
N PRO A 115 9.80 4.32 -24.28
CA PRO A 115 8.70 5.25 -24.06
C PRO A 115 8.59 5.60 -22.59
N LEU A 116 8.10 6.81 -22.30
CA LEU A 116 7.85 7.22 -20.92
C LEU A 116 6.84 6.27 -20.25
N GLN A 117 7.23 5.71 -19.11
CA GLN A 117 6.34 4.86 -18.31
C GLN A 117 5.40 5.71 -17.46
N ARG A 118 4.20 5.19 -17.14
CA ARG A 118 3.22 5.83 -16.22
C ARG A 118 2.85 7.27 -16.58
N VAL A 119 2.74 7.57 -17.86
CA VAL A 119 2.15 8.83 -18.36
C VAL A 119 0.75 8.58 -18.86
N ASP A 120 -0.06 9.64 -18.95
CA ASP A 120 -1.34 9.53 -19.63
C ASP A 120 -1.12 9.26 -21.12
N TRP A 121 -2.09 8.65 -21.76
CA TRP A 121 -2.05 8.57 -23.21
C TRP A 121 -2.24 9.98 -23.74
N CYS A 122 -1.32 10.46 -24.58
CA CYS A 122 -1.60 11.68 -25.30
C CYS A 122 -2.83 11.44 -26.17
N VAL A 123 -3.79 12.36 -26.11
CA VAL A 123 -5.00 12.27 -26.92
C VAL A 123 -4.56 12.23 -28.39
N SER A 124 -5.07 11.28 -29.17
CA SER A 124 -4.72 11.03 -30.57
C SER A 124 -4.97 12.19 -31.55
N HIS A 125 -5.48 13.32 -31.04
CA HIS A 125 -5.57 14.57 -31.78
C HIS A 125 -4.27 15.33 -31.58
N LEU A 126 -3.35 15.16 -32.53
CA LEU A 126 -2.15 16.00 -32.66
C LEU A 126 -2.55 17.47 -32.51
N MET A 127 -1.91 18.17 -31.59
CA MET A 127 -2.09 19.61 -31.48
C MET A 127 -1.61 20.24 -32.81
N PRO A 128 -2.48 20.91 -33.58
CA PRO A 128 -2.06 21.49 -34.85
C PRO A 128 -0.97 22.52 -34.60
N THR A 129 0.05 22.54 -35.47
CA THR A 129 1.18 23.48 -35.39
C THR A 129 0.72 24.94 -35.26
N GLU A 130 -0.34 25.32 -35.99
CA GLU A 130 -0.99 26.64 -35.90
C GLU A 130 -1.49 26.98 -34.50
N THR A 131 -2.06 25.98 -33.80
CA THR A 131 -2.54 26.15 -32.42
C THR A 131 -1.36 26.22 -31.46
N ALA A 132 -0.36 25.36 -31.66
CA ALA A 132 0.85 25.32 -30.85
C ALA A 132 1.61 26.66 -30.88
N ARG A 133 1.65 27.36 -32.02
CA ARG A 133 2.25 28.70 -32.16
C ARG A 133 1.60 29.80 -31.31
N GLN A 134 0.38 29.59 -30.83
CA GLN A 134 -0.33 30.56 -29.98
C GLN A 134 0.12 30.50 -28.52
N TYR A 135 0.91 29.49 -28.14
CA TYR A 135 1.36 29.28 -26.77
C TYR A 135 2.86 29.50 -26.64
N ARG A 136 3.27 30.00 -25.48
CA ARG A 136 4.67 29.96 -25.06
C ARG A 136 5.02 28.53 -24.66
N MET A 137 5.89 27.89 -25.43
CA MET A 137 6.37 26.55 -25.15
C MET A 137 7.53 26.61 -24.14
N VAL A 138 7.41 25.87 -23.04
CA VAL A 138 8.39 25.85 -21.95
C VAL A 138 8.83 24.41 -21.70
N PRO A 139 10.14 24.10 -21.70
CA PRO A 139 10.62 22.75 -21.42
C PRO A 139 10.24 22.35 -19.99
N ALA A 140 9.75 21.13 -19.84
CA ALA A 140 9.20 20.63 -18.59
C ALA A 140 9.48 19.13 -18.42
N ILE A 141 9.57 18.70 -17.17
CA ILE A 141 9.61 17.28 -16.82
C ILE A 141 8.20 16.72 -17.01
N ALA A 142 8.08 15.58 -17.70
CA ALA A 142 6.78 14.95 -17.96
C ALA A 142 6.05 14.59 -16.65
N GLU A 143 4.74 14.42 -16.74
CA GLU A 143 3.90 14.15 -15.59
C GLU A 143 4.23 12.81 -14.92
N ALA A 144 3.91 12.69 -13.63
CA ALA A 144 3.97 11.45 -12.88
C ALA A 144 2.72 11.31 -12.01
N PRO A 145 2.13 10.10 -11.88
CA PRO A 145 0.98 9.89 -11.03
C PRO A 145 1.32 10.12 -9.55
N PRO A 146 0.31 10.37 -8.70
CA PRO A 146 0.52 10.51 -7.26
C PRO A 146 1.31 9.33 -6.66
N GLY A 147 2.29 9.64 -5.81
CA GLY A 147 3.23 8.66 -5.24
C GLY A 147 4.41 8.26 -6.14
N TRP A 148 4.50 8.81 -7.35
CA TRP A 148 5.61 8.63 -8.29
C TRP A 148 6.31 9.95 -8.55
N TYR A 149 7.63 9.89 -8.69
CA TYR A 149 8.48 11.00 -9.07
C TYR A 149 9.08 10.69 -10.43
N ARG A 150 9.21 11.71 -11.28
CA ARG A 150 9.91 11.60 -12.56
C ARG A 150 11.11 12.53 -12.55
N ASP A 151 12.25 12.02 -12.97
CA ASP A 151 13.47 12.81 -13.12
C ASP A 151 13.54 13.55 -14.46
N GLU A 152 14.55 14.39 -14.64
CA GLU A 152 14.77 15.15 -15.86
C GLU A 152 15.03 14.28 -17.09
N ARG A 153 15.40 13.01 -16.89
CA ARG A 153 15.62 12.02 -17.96
C ARG A 153 14.34 11.29 -18.34
N GLY A 154 13.23 11.58 -17.67
CA GLY A 154 11.96 10.92 -17.94
C GLY A 154 11.79 9.59 -17.21
N ARG A 155 12.72 9.17 -16.35
CA ARG A 155 12.62 7.91 -15.60
C ARG A 155 11.70 8.11 -14.40
N VAL A 156 10.84 7.13 -14.14
CA VAL A 156 9.95 7.13 -12.98
C VAL A 156 10.51 6.31 -11.83
N LEU A 157 10.30 6.80 -10.62
CA LEU A 157 10.56 6.05 -9.38
C LEU A 157 9.39 6.24 -8.42
N GLN A 158 9.06 5.17 -7.70
CA GLN A 158 8.05 5.25 -6.64
C GLN A 158 8.70 5.81 -5.36
N TYR A 159 8.09 6.85 -4.78
CA TYR A 159 8.57 7.45 -3.52
C TYR A 159 7.56 7.34 -2.38
N ASN A 160 6.43 6.68 -2.62
CA ASN A 160 5.37 6.49 -1.64
C ASN A 160 4.91 5.04 -1.70
N PHE A 161 4.83 4.36 -0.57
CA PHE A 161 4.52 2.94 -0.52
C PHE A 161 3.39 2.65 0.46
N ASP A 162 2.43 1.84 0.02
CA ASP A 162 1.34 1.36 0.85
C ASP A 162 1.71 0.02 1.48
N LEU A 163 2.19 0.07 2.73
CA LEU A 163 2.58 -1.13 3.48
C LEU A 163 1.37 -1.98 3.93
N HIS A 164 0.14 -1.56 3.64
CA HIS A 164 -1.08 -2.37 3.86
C HIS A 164 -1.50 -3.16 2.61
N ARG A 165 -0.74 -3.05 1.51
CA ARG A 165 -0.95 -3.81 0.27
C ARG A 165 0.37 -4.37 -0.21
N ARG A 166 0.80 -5.51 0.31
CA ARG A 166 2.12 -6.05 0.01
C ARG A 166 2.22 -7.55 0.29
N VAL A 167 3.23 -8.17 -0.30
CA VAL A 167 3.81 -9.41 0.23
C VAL A 167 5.10 -9.04 0.93
N TYR A 168 5.30 -9.47 2.17
CA TYR A 168 6.52 -9.16 2.90
C TYR A 168 7.31 -10.41 3.28
N LEU A 169 8.63 -10.25 3.36
CA LEU A 169 9.57 -11.21 3.90
C LEU A 169 10.63 -10.44 4.69
N GLY A 170 10.86 -10.84 5.94
CA GLY A 170 11.75 -10.18 6.86
C GLY A 170 12.59 -11.14 7.67
N GLY A 171 13.67 -10.60 8.20
CA GLY A 171 14.56 -11.26 9.14
C GLY A 171 14.98 -10.28 10.22
N ALA A 172 14.92 -10.71 11.49
CA ALA A 172 15.27 -9.88 12.63
C ALA A 172 16.08 -10.65 13.66
N TRP A 173 17.00 -9.97 14.33
CA TRP A 173 17.53 -10.44 15.60
C TRP A 173 16.47 -10.22 16.67
N ALA A 174 16.17 -11.24 17.48
CA ALA A 174 15.01 -11.26 18.37
C ALA A 174 15.31 -11.92 19.73
N PRO A 175 16.21 -11.33 20.54
CA PRO A 175 16.51 -11.80 21.89
C PRO A 175 15.25 -11.87 22.74
N ARG A 176 15.24 -12.83 23.68
CA ARG A 176 14.16 -13.00 24.66
C ARG A 176 14.69 -13.08 26.08
N TRP A 177 14.03 -12.37 26.98
CA TRP A 177 14.30 -12.37 28.42
C TRP A 177 13.13 -13.02 29.16
N LEU A 178 13.42 -14.07 29.93
CA LEU A 178 12.43 -14.76 30.75
C LEU A 178 12.59 -14.33 32.22
N ARG A 179 11.52 -13.86 32.86
CA ARG A 179 11.60 -13.51 34.29
C ARG A 179 11.80 -14.77 35.13
N GLY A 180 12.93 -14.86 35.83
CA GLY A 180 13.28 -15.98 36.70
C GLY A 180 14.49 -16.78 36.23
N THR A 181 14.98 -16.51 35.02
CA THR A 181 16.28 -17.01 34.53
C THR A 181 17.25 -15.83 34.37
N ASP A 182 18.53 -16.04 34.65
CA ASP A 182 19.59 -15.05 34.38
C ASP A 182 20.00 -15.05 32.88
N GLY A 183 19.31 -15.84 32.05
CA GLY A 183 19.66 -16.09 30.65
C GLY A 183 18.91 -15.21 29.66
N VAL A 184 19.59 -14.89 28.54
CA VAL A 184 19.00 -14.31 27.34
C VAL A 184 18.98 -15.38 26.27
N ASP A 185 17.81 -15.69 25.72
CA ASP A 185 17.73 -16.58 24.56
C ASP A 185 18.06 -15.76 23.32
N GLU A 186 19.21 -16.03 22.71
CA GLU A 186 19.61 -15.43 21.45
C GLU A 186 18.89 -16.13 20.30
N ARG A 187 18.03 -15.38 19.60
CA ARG A 187 17.17 -15.94 18.55
C ARG A 187 17.15 -15.05 17.32
N VAL A 188 16.83 -15.68 16.19
CA VAL A 188 16.55 -15.01 14.92
C VAL A 188 15.09 -15.24 14.56
N ARG A 189 14.37 -14.16 14.23
CA ARG A 189 13.03 -14.20 13.68
C ARG A 189 13.10 -14.17 12.16
N VAL A 190 12.34 -15.04 11.51
CA VAL A 190 12.01 -14.93 10.07
C VAL A 190 10.51 -14.69 9.99
N ASP A 191 10.10 -13.62 9.32
CA ASP A 191 8.68 -13.26 9.19
C ASP A 191 8.26 -13.10 7.73
N PHE A 192 7.05 -13.54 7.39
CA PHE A 192 6.47 -13.33 6.07
C PHE A 192 4.96 -13.31 6.13
N GLY A 193 4.33 -12.70 5.12
CA GLY A 193 2.88 -12.61 5.03
C GLY A 193 2.41 -11.79 3.84
N VAL A 194 1.09 -11.72 3.68
CA VAL A 194 0.44 -10.93 2.63
C VAL A 194 -0.58 -10.02 3.28
N ASP A 195 -0.44 -8.71 3.06
CA ASP A 195 -1.43 -7.71 3.44
C ASP A 195 -2.17 -7.21 2.21
N LEU A 196 -3.49 -7.14 2.30
CA LEU A 196 -4.38 -6.64 1.27
C LEU A 196 -5.33 -5.63 1.90
N GLU A 197 -5.52 -4.50 1.22
CA GLU A 197 -6.41 -3.43 1.65
C GLU A 197 -7.20 -2.91 0.44
N TRP A 198 -8.52 -2.78 0.60
CA TRP A 198 -9.37 -2.20 -0.44
C TRP A 198 -10.52 -1.37 0.17
N PRO A 199 -10.89 -0.23 -0.45
CA PRO A 199 -12.09 0.50 -0.07
C PRO A 199 -13.33 -0.35 -0.34
N GLY A 200 -14.29 -0.30 0.57
CA GLY A 200 -15.66 -0.77 0.34
C GLY A 200 -16.52 0.35 -0.24
N ASP A 201 -17.82 0.30 0.05
CA ASP A 201 -18.69 1.48 -0.06
C ASP A 201 -18.05 2.68 0.66
N SER A 202 -18.41 3.91 0.29
CA SER A 202 -17.67 5.17 0.55
C SER A 202 -17.06 5.34 1.94
N ASP A 203 -17.65 4.73 2.96
CA ASP A 203 -17.28 4.92 4.36
C ASP A 203 -16.64 3.67 4.99
N ARG A 204 -16.19 2.69 4.18
CA ARG A 204 -15.63 1.43 4.67
C ARG A 204 -14.25 1.12 4.10
N LEU A 205 -13.43 0.52 4.95
CA LEU A 205 -12.11 0.02 4.57
C LEU A 205 -11.95 -1.43 5.01
N HIS A 206 -11.70 -2.31 4.05
CA HIS A 206 -11.47 -3.71 4.29
C HIS A 206 -9.98 -4.02 4.28
N ARG A 207 -9.56 -4.88 5.20
CA ARG A 207 -8.21 -5.40 5.30
C ARG A 207 -8.25 -6.92 5.45
N MET A 208 -7.31 -7.56 4.79
CA MET A 208 -7.09 -8.98 4.88
C MET A 208 -5.61 -9.26 4.99
N THR A 209 -5.21 -10.01 6.01
CA THR A 209 -3.85 -10.52 6.15
C THR A 209 -3.89 -12.04 5.95
N LEU A 210 -3.01 -12.57 5.10
CA LEU A 210 -2.89 -14.00 4.81
C LEU A 210 -1.50 -14.50 5.19
N LEU A 211 -1.45 -15.71 5.74
CA LEU A 211 -0.22 -16.44 6.04
C LEU A 211 0.79 -15.62 6.87
N ASP A 212 0.31 -14.79 7.79
CA ASP A 212 1.16 -14.01 8.70
C ASP A 212 1.90 -14.97 9.62
N THR A 213 3.19 -15.15 9.35
CA THR A 213 4.00 -16.20 9.95
C THR A 213 5.27 -15.61 10.51
N GLU A 214 5.57 -15.95 11.76
CA GLU A 214 6.82 -15.64 12.43
C GLU A 214 7.44 -16.93 12.96
N LEU A 215 8.67 -17.19 12.52
CA LEU A 215 9.46 -18.34 12.95
C LEU A 215 10.63 -17.84 13.78
N TYR A 216 10.73 -18.30 15.02
CA TYR A 216 11.86 -18.03 15.90
C TYR A 216 12.81 -19.22 15.88
N LEU A 217 14.03 -18.98 15.43
CA LEU A 217 15.11 -19.97 15.31
C LEU A 217 16.16 -19.72 16.40
N GLY A 218 16.74 -20.79 16.96
CA GLY A 218 17.73 -20.73 18.03
C GLY A 218 17.45 -21.76 19.13
N ASP A 219 17.91 -21.48 20.35
CA ASP A 219 17.86 -22.40 21.50
C ASP A 219 16.43 -22.76 21.93
N ALA A 220 15.49 -21.83 21.73
CA ALA A 220 14.07 -22.02 22.00
C ALA A 220 13.23 -21.77 20.73
N ALA A 221 13.36 -22.68 19.77
CA ALA A 221 12.58 -22.62 18.53
C ALA A 221 11.08 -22.61 18.84
N SER A 222 10.38 -21.67 18.22
CA SER A 222 8.95 -21.40 18.39
C SER A 222 8.38 -20.78 17.13
N TYR A 223 7.07 -20.78 16.98
CA TYR A 223 6.41 -20.13 15.86
C TYR A 223 5.09 -19.49 16.30
N GLU A 224 4.71 -18.47 15.56
CA GLU A 224 3.40 -17.84 15.58
C GLU A 224 2.94 -17.75 14.12
N ALA A 225 1.77 -18.31 13.80
CA ALA A 225 1.29 -18.33 12.42
C ALA A 225 -0.22 -18.18 12.35
N THR A 226 -0.69 -17.19 11.60
CA THR A 226 -2.10 -16.93 11.31
C THR A 226 -2.38 -17.18 9.83
N LEU A 227 -3.35 -18.04 9.52
CA LEU A 227 -3.72 -18.31 8.12
C LEU A 227 -4.44 -17.12 7.49
N LEU A 228 -5.44 -16.59 8.17
CA LEU A 228 -6.32 -15.54 7.66
C LEU A 228 -6.74 -14.64 8.81
N ARG A 229 -6.56 -13.34 8.61
CA ARG A 229 -7.18 -12.29 9.41
C ARG A 229 -7.96 -11.38 8.48
N TYR A 230 -9.16 -11.01 8.87
CA TYR A 230 -9.97 -10.05 8.14
C TYR A 230 -10.52 -9.02 9.11
N ASP A 231 -10.42 -7.76 8.75
CA ASP A 231 -11.09 -6.69 9.48
C ASP A 231 -11.70 -5.68 8.52
N PHE A 232 -12.83 -5.11 8.91
CA PHE A 232 -13.34 -3.93 8.24
C PHE A 232 -13.54 -2.83 9.27
N ARG A 233 -13.23 -1.62 8.84
CA ARG A 233 -13.47 -0.39 9.58
C ARG A 233 -14.52 0.42 8.84
N SER A 234 -15.29 1.19 9.59
CA SER A 234 -16.28 2.07 9.01
C SER A 234 -16.30 3.43 9.69
N GLN A 235 -16.50 4.46 8.89
CA GLN A 235 -16.85 5.79 9.35
C GLN A 235 -18.36 5.94 9.32
N HIS A 236 -18.93 6.53 10.36
CA HIS A 236 -20.35 6.85 10.38
C HIS A 236 -20.53 8.37 10.45
N ASP A 237 -21.36 8.90 9.55
CA ASP A 237 -21.69 10.33 9.52
C ASP A 237 -22.74 10.74 10.57
N ALA A 238 -23.44 9.77 11.15
CA ALA A 238 -24.44 9.99 12.18
C ALA A 238 -23.89 9.63 13.57
N PRO A 239 -23.95 10.54 14.56
CA PRO A 239 -23.50 10.23 15.91
C PRO A 239 -24.44 9.22 16.57
N LEU A 240 -23.87 8.22 17.26
CA LEU A 240 -24.63 7.24 18.02
C LEU A 240 -25.33 7.88 19.21
N PHE A 241 -24.63 8.77 19.92
CA PHE A 241 -25.20 9.53 21.02
C PHE A 241 -24.68 10.97 21.04
N ARG A 242 -25.53 11.87 21.53
CA ARG A 242 -25.27 13.30 21.64
C ARG A 242 -25.21 13.65 23.11
N VAL A 243 -24.02 13.95 23.61
CA VAL A 243 -23.83 14.38 25.00
C VAL A 243 -23.92 15.90 25.03
N THR A 244 -24.95 16.44 25.68
CA THR A 244 -25.05 17.88 25.91
C THR A 244 -24.65 18.18 27.34
N THR A 245 -23.61 18.99 27.54
CA THR A 245 -23.26 19.48 28.87
C THR A 245 -23.90 20.83 29.12
N PHE A 246 -24.40 21.02 30.34
CA PHE A 246 -24.92 22.29 30.84
C PHE A 246 -23.97 22.94 31.86
N TYR A 247 -22.82 22.31 32.14
CA TYR A 247 -21.81 22.89 33.01
C TYR A 247 -21.02 23.95 32.24
N GLY A 248 -21.24 25.22 32.58
CA GLY A 248 -20.68 26.37 31.86
C GLY A 248 -21.55 26.78 30.67
N ARG A 249 -20.93 27.07 29.52
CA ARG A 249 -21.68 27.36 28.28
C ARG A 249 -22.21 26.05 27.71
N PRO A 250 -23.50 25.94 27.36
CA PRO A 250 -24.06 24.74 26.74
C PRO A 250 -23.23 24.33 25.53
N ARG A 251 -22.75 23.07 25.54
CA ARG A 251 -21.99 22.47 24.43
C ARG A 251 -22.55 21.10 24.13
N ARG A 252 -22.62 20.79 22.85
CA ARG A 252 -23.00 19.48 22.33
C ARG A 252 -21.74 18.76 21.87
N PHE A 253 -21.58 17.53 22.33
CA PHE A 253 -20.55 16.59 21.88
C PHE A 253 -21.24 15.45 21.14
N ASP A 254 -20.86 15.28 19.88
CA ASP A 254 -21.34 14.21 19.03
C ASP A 254 -20.36 13.06 19.13
N VAL A 255 -20.84 11.89 19.59
CA VAL A 255 -20.01 10.68 19.70
C VAL A 255 -20.42 9.72 18.60
N TYR A 256 -19.50 9.49 17.68
CA TYR A 256 -19.65 8.60 16.54
C TYR A 256 -19.27 7.18 16.96
N ALA A 257 -20.11 6.20 16.64
CA ALA A 257 -19.79 4.79 16.85
C ALA A 257 -19.20 4.24 15.56
N ASN A 258 -17.89 4.42 15.41
CA ASN A 258 -17.11 3.87 14.30
C ASN A 258 -16.87 2.38 14.57
N LEU A 259 -17.94 1.60 14.39
CA LEU A 259 -17.94 0.17 14.64
C LEU A 259 -17.32 -0.57 13.47
N GLY A 260 -16.55 -1.59 13.78
CA GLY A 260 -16.00 -2.52 12.80
C GLY A 260 -16.10 -3.94 13.29
N PHE A 261 -15.52 -4.82 12.50
CA PHE A 261 -15.45 -6.24 12.80
C PHE A 261 -14.04 -6.71 12.53
N TRP A 262 -13.59 -7.63 13.37
CA TRP A 262 -12.31 -8.28 13.23
C TRP A 262 -12.50 -9.79 13.40
N MET A 263 -11.85 -10.56 12.56
CA MET A 263 -11.80 -12.01 12.67
C MET A 263 -10.42 -12.55 12.37
N GLU A 264 -10.11 -13.66 13.01
CA GLU A 264 -8.93 -14.46 12.77
C GLU A 264 -9.33 -15.93 12.66
N VAL A 265 -8.75 -16.62 11.69
CA VAL A 265 -9.00 -18.02 11.41
C VAL A 265 -7.66 -18.74 11.39
N LEU A 266 -7.58 -19.81 12.19
CA LEU A 266 -6.39 -20.64 12.35
C LEU A 266 -5.14 -19.83 12.73
N HIS A 267 -4.99 -19.59 14.04
CA HIS A 267 -3.78 -19.05 14.63
C HIS A 267 -3.10 -20.12 15.48
N GLY A 268 -1.90 -20.52 15.08
CA GLY A 268 -1.04 -21.46 15.79
C GLY A 268 0.05 -20.72 16.57
N GLU A 269 0.19 -21.03 17.85
CA GLU A 269 1.25 -20.52 18.72
C GLU A 269 1.97 -21.71 19.37
N GLN A 270 3.29 -21.75 19.26
CA GLN A 270 4.14 -22.67 20.02
C GLN A 270 4.98 -21.91 21.04
N VAL A 271 4.84 -22.30 22.29
CA VAL A 271 5.53 -21.69 23.44
C VAL A 271 6.55 -22.68 23.98
N ARG A 272 7.77 -22.21 24.21
CA ARG A 272 8.83 -23.01 24.80
C ARG A 272 9.49 -22.27 25.95
N ARG A 273 9.52 -22.89 27.12
CA ARG A 273 10.18 -22.40 28.35
C ARG A 273 10.99 -23.54 28.94
N GLU A 274 12.31 -23.43 28.86
CA GLU A 274 13.23 -24.48 29.33
C GLU A 274 12.84 -25.86 28.73
N ASP A 275 12.50 -26.84 29.57
CA ASP A 275 12.08 -28.19 29.18
C ASP A 275 10.57 -28.33 28.88
N VAL A 276 9.79 -27.27 29.10
CA VAL A 276 8.33 -27.27 28.91
C VAL A 276 7.97 -26.67 27.56
N HIS A 277 7.01 -27.31 26.87
CA HIS A 277 6.41 -26.81 25.64
C HIS A 277 4.89 -26.80 25.74
N ALA A 278 4.26 -25.83 25.08
CA ALA A 278 2.82 -25.75 24.94
C ALA A 278 2.46 -25.29 23.53
N ASP A 279 1.53 -26.00 22.89
CA ASP A 279 1.04 -25.71 21.55
C ASP A 279 -0.44 -25.34 21.59
N PHE A 280 -0.76 -24.16 21.09
CA PHE A 280 -2.12 -23.62 21.03
C PHE A 280 -2.56 -23.42 19.58
N LEU A 281 -3.80 -23.76 19.28
CA LEU A 281 -4.41 -23.51 17.97
C LEU A 281 -5.77 -22.85 18.16
N SER A 282 -5.83 -21.52 17.95
CA SER A 282 -7.09 -20.80 17.82
C SER A 282 -7.72 -21.16 16.47
N LEU A 283 -8.92 -21.74 16.49
CA LEU A 283 -9.65 -22.11 15.28
C LEU A 283 -10.30 -20.88 14.65
N ALA A 284 -10.95 -20.07 15.47
CA ALA A 284 -11.62 -18.85 15.07
C ALA A 284 -11.70 -17.88 16.25
N ALA A 285 -11.45 -16.61 15.97
CA ALA A 285 -11.69 -15.49 16.87
C ALA A 285 -12.52 -14.44 16.15
N THR A 286 -13.46 -13.82 16.87
CA THR A 286 -14.35 -12.80 16.31
C THR A 286 -14.55 -11.68 17.30
N ASP A 287 -14.21 -10.46 16.91
CA ASP A 287 -14.28 -9.28 17.76
C ASP A 287 -15.14 -8.18 17.14
N LEU A 288 -15.82 -7.44 18.00
CA LEU A 288 -16.37 -6.13 17.65
C LEU A 288 -15.29 -5.07 17.90
N THR A 289 -15.10 -4.16 16.95
CA THR A 289 -14.13 -3.07 17.09
C THR A 289 -14.83 -1.73 17.23
N LEU A 290 -14.21 -0.83 18.00
CA LEU A 290 -14.62 0.56 18.13
C LEU A 290 -13.38 1.45 17.94
N ASP A 291 -13.37 2.20 16.85
CA ASP A 291 -12.29 3.14 16.56
C ASP A 291 -12.48 4.41 17.42
N LEU A 292 -11.56 4.61 18.38
CA LEU A 292 -11.51 5.80 19.23
C LEU A 292 -11.01 7.01 18.44
N TRP A 293 -10.18 6.76 17.44
CA TRP A 293 -9.66 7.72 16.49
C TRP A 293 -9.28 7.01 15.19
N HIS A 294 -9.45 7.69 14.06
CA HIS A 294 -8.92 7.25 12.77
C HIS A 294 -8.57 8.45 11.87
N SER A 295 -7.73 8.23 10.87
CA SER A 295 -7.46 9.20 9.81
C SER A 295 -8.66 9.29 8.84
N SER A 296 -8.68 10.34 8.01
CA SER A 296 -9.75 10.55 7.02
C SER A 296 -9.76 9.50 5.90
N ASP A 297 -8.63 8.86 5.63
CA ASP A 297 -8.52 7.73 4.68
C ASP A 297 -8.75 6.37 5.35
N LEU A 298 -9.09 6.37 6.65
CA LEU A 298 -9.25 5.19 7.52
C LEU A 298 -8.00 4.33 7.66
N VAL A 299 -6.85 4.72 7.12
CA VAL A 299 -5.64 3.90 7.14
C VAL A 299 -5.04 3.84 8.54
N SER A 300 -4.94 4.99 9.21
CA SER A 300 -4.42 5.10 10.58
C SER A 300 -5.55 5.06 11.59
N TYR A 301 -5.33 4.41 12.74
CA TYR A 301 -6.34 4.28 13.77
C TYR A 301 -5.77 4.02 15.16
N VAL A 302 -6.62 4.28 16.16
CA VAL A 302 -6.51 3.77 17.53
C VAL A 302 -7.87 3.21 17.90
N ARG A 303 -7.94 1.93 18.26
CA ARG A 303 -9.21 1.23 18.48
C ARG A 303 -9.17 0.30 19.67
N VAL A 304 -10.35 0.02 20.20
CA VAL A 304 -10.56 -1.10 21.12
C VAL A 304 -11.30 -2.21 20.40
N ARG A 305 -10.95 -3.46 20.68
CA ARG A 305 -11.66 -4.65 20.18
C ARG A 305 -11.95 -5.61 21.32
N ALA A 306 -13.06 -6.33 21.25
CA ALA A 306 -13.39 -7.36 22.23
C ALA A 306 -14.26 -8.45 21.62
N GLY A 307 -14.01 -9.69 22.02
CA GLY A 307 -14.73 -10.85 21.51
C GLY A 307 -14.16 -12.18 21.98
N PRO A 308 -14.83 -13.30 21.65
CA PRO A 308 -14.36 -14.64 21.99
C PRO A 308 -13.52 -15.27 20.89
N ALA A 309 -12.63 -16.17 21.31
CA ALA A 309 -11.95 -17.13 20.45
C ALA A 309 -12.23 -18.57 20.90
N VAL A 310 -12.24 -19.50 19.96
CA VAL A 310 -12.26 -20.95 20.23
C VAL A 310 -10.85 -21.48 20.01
N GLU A 311 -10.23 -21.97 21.06
CA GLU A 311 -8.84 -22.46 21.03
C GLU A 311 -8.78 -23.94 21.36
N ARG A 312 -7.85 -24.65 20.71
CA ARG A 312 -7.48 -26.01 21.05
C ARG A 312 -6.11 -26.00 21.71
N ASP A 313 -6.06 -26.43 22.95
CA ASP A 313 -4.81 -26.77 23.63
C ASP A 313 -4.33 -28.11 23.03
N ARG A 314 -3.36 -28.05 22.12
CA ARG A 314 -2.88 -29.25 21.40
C ARG A 314 -2.02 -30.13 22.29
N THR A 315 -1.38 -29.56 23.31
CA THR A 315 -0.55 -30.29 24.26
C THR A 315 -1.41 -31.16 25.17
N ASN A 316 -2.52 -30.64 25.68
CA ASN A 316 -3.38 -31.35 26.62
C ASN A 316 -4.65 -31.96 25.98
N GLY A 317 -4.99 -31.58 24.74
CA GLY A 317 -5.97 -32.29 23.91
C GLY A 317 -7.43 -31.84 24.01
N PHE A 318 -7.74 -30.70 24.62
CA PHE A 318 -9.12 -30.19 24.76
C PHE A 318 -9.33 -28.82 24.09
N PHE A 319 -10.59 -28.41 23.99
CA PHE A 319 -11.01 -27.09 23.50
C PHE A 319 -11.32 -26.14 24.65
N THR A 320 -11.03 -24.87 24.45
CA THR A 320 -11.28 -23.78 25.40
C THR A 320 -12.00 -22.62 24.72
N LEU A 321 -12.66 -21.80 25.53
CA LEU A 321 -13.23 -20.52 25.11
C LEU A 321 -12.38 -19.40 25.68
N VAL A 322 -11.87 -18.52 24.83
CA VAL A 322 -10.93 -17.47 25.20
C VAL A 322 -11.54 -16.10 24.88
N PRO A 323 -12.34 -15.50 25.76
CA PRO A 323 -12.68 -14.09 25.65
C PRO A 323 -11.42 -13.21 25.75
N ALA A 324 -11.36 -12.22 24.86
CA ALA A 324 -10.27 -11.27 24.74
C ALA A 324 -10.78 -9.83 24.65
N ALA A 325 -9.94 -8.90 25.08
CA ALA A 325 -10.09 -7.48 24.82
C ALA A 325 -8.73 -6.87 24.51
N ALA A 326 -8.68 -6.00 23.50
CA ALA A 326 -7.45 -5.36 23.05
C ALA A 326 -7.64 -3.86 22.82
N LEU A 327 -6.61 -3.09 23.13
CA LEU A 327 -6.40 -1.73 22.66
C LEU A 327 -5.25 -1.79 21.66
N GLU A 328 -5.45 -1.30 20.44
CA GLU A 328 -4.41 -1.33 19.41
C GLU A 328 -4.43 -0.06 18.55
N GLY A 329 -3.30 0.23 17.93
CA GLY A 329 -3.17 1.32 16.98
C GLY A 329 -2.17 1.01 15.89
N ASP A 330 -2.42 1.60 14.72
CA ASP A 330 -1.61 1.50 13.51
C ASP A 330 -1.61 2.90 12.89
N LEU A 331 -0.44 3.53 12.84
CA LEU A 331 -0.30 4.94 12.53
C LEU A 331 0.77 5.13 11.45
N THR A 332 0.41 5.82 10.37
CA THR A 332 1.37 6.36 9.42
C THR A 332 1.70 7.80 9.83
N LEU A 333 2.95 8.06 10.22
CA LEU A 333 3.33 9.32 10.87
C LEU A 333 3.58 10.47 9.90
N ASP A 334 3.95 10.15 8.66
CA ASP A 334 4.32 11.13 7.65
C ASP A 334 3.39 11.08 6.43
N ARG A 335 3.43 12.16 5.64
CA ARG A 335 2.62 12.28 4.43
C ARG A 335 3.08 11.33 3.31
N ASP A 336 4.37 11.03 3.29
CA ASP A 336 5.02 10.25 2.25
C ASP A 336 4.89 8.73 2.53
N GLY A 337 4.45 8.34 3.73
CA GLY A 337 4.18 6.96 4.12
C GLY A 337 5.43 6.15 4.46
N PHE A 338 6.52 6.80 4.91
CA PHE A 338 7.76 6.11 5.23
C PHE A 338 7.80 5.56 6.65
N HIS A 339 7.06 6.14 7.59
CA HIS A 339 7.14 5.85 9.01
C HIS A 339 5.82 5.28 9.52
N HIS A 340 5.88 4.03 10.00
CA HIS A 340 4.74 3.31 10.53
C HIS A 340 4.98 2.93 11.99
N VAL A 341 4.00 3.23 12.84
CA VAL A 341 3.99 2.82 14.25
C VAL A 341 2.80 1.91 14.49
N ARG A 342 3.07 0.74 15.07
CA ARG A 342 2.04 -0.20 15.51
C ARG A 342 2.16 -0.40 17.01
N PHE A 343 1.06 -0.49 17.72
CA PHE A 343 1.09 -0.85 19.13
C PHE A 343 -0.17 -1.61 19.52
N GLY A 344 -0.09 -2.34 20.62
CA GLY A 344 -1.26 -2.96 21.20
C GLY A 344 -1.04 -3.57 22.57
N ALA A 345 -2.13 -3.68 23.31
CA ALA A 345 -2.23 -4.39 24.57
C ALA A 345 -3.47 -5.28 24.51
N GLU A 346 -3.32 -6.58 24.73
CA GLU A 346 -4.39 -7.57 24.66
C GLU A 346 -4.43 -8.40 25.94
N ALA A 347 -5.60 -8.49 26.56
CA ALA A 347 -5.87 -9.33 27.70
C ALA A 347 -6.80 -10.47 27.30
N GLN A 348 -6.46 -11.70 27.67
CA GLN A 348 -7.22 -12.90 27.37
C GLN A 348 -7.46 -13.70 28.65
N LYS A 349 -8.63 -14.33 28.74
CA LYS A 349 -9.00 -15.23 29.84
C LYS A 349 -9.37 -16.59 29.26
N VAL A 350 -8.74 -17.65 29.73
CA VAL A 350 -9.06 -19.01 29.27
C VAL A 350 -10.18 -19.59 30.13
N LEU A 351 -11.32 -19.87 29.50
CA LEU A 351 -12.51 -20.44 30.12
C LEU A 351 -12.77 -21.84 29.58
N LEU A 352 -13.54 -22.63 30.34
CA LEU A 352 -13.94 -24.00 30.00
C LEU A 352 -12.76 -24.98 29.79
N ALA A 353 -11.57 -24.62 30.28
CA ALA A 353 -10.42 -25.52 30.25
C ALA A 353 -10.58 -26.66 31.26
N GLU A 354 -10.11 -27.84 30.89
CA GLU A 354 -9.98 -28.96 31.81
C GLU A 354 -8.87 -28.69 32.84
N ALA A 355 -8.97 -29.34 34.01
CA ALA A 355 -7.95 -29.25 35.03
C ALA A 355 -6.67 -29.94 34.55
N VAL A 356 -5.55 -29.21 34.59
CA VAL A 356 -4.22 -29.71 34.22
C VAL A 356 -3.30 -29.45 35.40
N ASP A 357 -2.55 -30.47 35.81
CA ASP A 357 -1.63 -30.37 36.92
C ASP A 357 -0.55 -29.29 36.65
N GLY A 358 -0.26 -28.48 37.66
CA GLY A 358 0.71 -27.38 37.53
C GLY A 358 0.21 -26.19 36.71
N ARG A 359 -1.11 -26.10 36.42
CA ARG A 359 -1.76 -24.95 35.75
C ARG A 359 -2.96 -24.43 36.56
N PRO A 360 -3.21 -23.12 36.65
CA PRO A 360 -4.43 -22.58 37.23
C PRO A 360 -5.70 -23.06 36.49
N LEU A 361 -6.82 -23.16 37.21
CA LEU A 361 -8.12 -23.56 36.63
C LEU A 361 -8.65 -22.57 35.59
N ARG A 362 -8.24 -21.30 35.68
CA ARG A 362 -8.67 -20.24 34.77
C ARG A 362 -7.47 -19.38 34.38
N PRO A 363 -6.64 -19.87 33.46
CA PRO A 363 -5.46 -19.13 33.03
C PRO A 363 -5.78 -17.78 32.39
N GLU A 364 -4.81 -16.90 32.38
CA GLU A 364 -4.85 -15.55 31.85
C GLU A 364 -3.61 -15.29 31.00
N ARG A 365 -3.77 -14.45 29.97
CA ARG A 365 -2.67 -13.98 29.13
C ARG A 365 -2.77 -12.48 28.95
N LEU A 366 -1.64 -11.80 28.97
CA LEU A 366 -1.52 -10.38 28.67
C LEU A 366 -0.39 -10.21 27.66
N ARG A 367 -0.70 -9.65 26.49
CA ARG A 367 0.25 -9.41 25.40
C ARG A 367 0.39 -7.91 25.19
N LEU A 368 1.62 -7.43 25.13
CA LEU A 368 1.99 -6.06 24.82
C LEU A 368 2.87 -6.08 23.58
N ARG A 369 2.59 -5.19 22.64
CA ARG A 369 3.40 -5.00 21.42
C ARG A 369 3.56 -3.52 21.12
N ALA A 370 4.75 -3.15 20.67
CA ALA A 370 5.04 -1.84 20.10
C ALA A 370 6.06 -2.04 18.97
N GLY A 371 5.75 -1.57 17.78
CA GLY A 371 6.52 -1.77 16.57
C GLY A 371 6.70 -0.46 15.82
N TYR A 372 7.85 -0.29 15.21
CA TYR A 372 8.19 0.81 14.33
C TYR A 372 8.81 0.26 13.05
N GLU A 373 8.26 0.64 11.91
CA GLU A 373 8.72 0.25 10.59
C GLU A 373 9.02 1.51 9.78
N VAL A 374 10.26 1.61 9.27
CA VAL A 374 10.70 2.75 8.46
C VAL A 374 11.29 2.27 7.14
N ILE A 375 10.80 2.81 6.04
CA ILE A 375 11.33 2.53 4.69
C ILE A 375 12.69 3.22 4.55
N LEU A 376 13.74 2.45 4.31
CA LEU A 376 15.11 2.97 4.18
C LEU A 376 15.46 3.30 2.73
N LEU A 377 15.07 2.42 1.81
CA LEU A 377 15.36 2.51 0.39
C LEU A 377 14.37 1.65 -0.41
N ALA A 378 14.41 1.76 -1.74
CA ALA A 378 13.69 0.86 -2.63
C ALA A 378 14.64 0.26 -3.68
N ILE A 379 14.42 -1.00 -4.04
CA ILE A 379 15.13 -1.70 -5.11
C ILE A 379 14.08 -2.09 -6.15
N ASN A 380 14.17 -1.54 -7.38
CA ASN A 380 13.18 -1.75 -8.43
C ASN A 380 11.74 -1.44 -7.96
N ASP A 381 11.55 -0.28 -7.32
CA ASP A 381 10.29 0.16 -6.71
C ASP A 381 9.73 -0.82 -5.64
N GLN A 382 10.58 -1.66 -5.04
CA GLN A 382 10.22 -2.52 -3.91
C GLN A 382 10.88 -2.01 -2.63
N PRO A 383 10.12 -1.57 -1.61
CA PRO A 383 10.70 -0.94 -0.43
C PRO A 383 11.36 -1.96 0.50
N VAL A 384 12.51 -1.57 1.03
CA VAL A 384 13.25 -2.26 2.08
C VAL A 384 13.15 -1.43 3.34
N SER A 385 12.57 -2.02 4.39
CA SER A 385 12.26 -1.35 5.64
C SER A 385 13.12 -1.88 6.79
N LEU A 386 13.49 -0.99 7.71
CA LEU A 386 13.98 -1.34 9.04
C LEU A 386 12.78 -1.54 9.97
N THR A 387 12.77 -2.63 10.71
CA THR A 387 11.74 -2.94 11.71
C THR A 387 12.35 -2.99 13.10
N LEU A 388 11.73 -2.30 14.06
CA LEU A 388 12.03 -2.35 15.48
C LEU A 388 10.77 -2.76 16.24
N ASP A 389 10.77 -3.90 16.90
CA ASP A 389 9.60 -4.43 17.63
C ASP A 389 9.95 -4.72 19.09
N GLY A 390 9.16 -4.21 20.03
CA GLY A 390 9.16 -4.57 21.44
C GLY A 390 7.92 -5.39 21.79
N ARG A 391 8.10 -6.49 22.51
CA ARG A 391 7.03 -7.40 22.93
C ARG A 391 7.16 -7.76 24.40
N GLY A 392 6.02 -7.85 25.08
CA GLY A 392 5.90 -8.30 26.45
C GLY A 392 4.73 -9.24 26.59
N THR A 393 4.96 -10.47 27.02
CA THR A 393 3.89 -11.46 27.21
C THR A 393 3.92 -11.97 28.64
N TRP A 394 2.84 -11.76 29.39
CA TRP A 394 2.59 -12.45 30.65
C TRP A 394 1.57 -13.55 30.43
N ARG A 395 1.82 -14.72 31.03
CA ARG A 395 0.91 -15.86 30.95
C ARG A 395 1.14 -16.84 32.10
N ASP A 396 0.10 -17.58 32.45
CA ASP A 396 0.09 -18.64 33.47
C ASP A 396 -0.57 -19.94 32.98
N ASP A 397 -0.78 -20.07 31.67
CA ASP A 397 -1.47 -21.17 31.00
C ASP A 397 -0.55 -22.33 30.59
N VAL A 398 0.76 -22.19 30.80
CA VAL A 398 1.76 -23.24 30.52
C VAL A 398 1.91 -24.13 31.77
N ALA A 399 1.52 -25.39 31.66
CA ALA A 399 1.58 -26.34 32.76
C ALA A 399 3.02 -26.57 33.24
N ASN A 400 3.24 -26.59 34.55
CA ASN A 400 4.55 -26.80 35.17
C ASN A 400 5.60 -25.72 34.87
N ALA A 401 5.20 -24.57 34.32
CA ALA A 401 6.04 -23.40 34.19
C ALA A 401 5.53 -22.27 35.10
N PRO A 402 6.41 -21.50 35.76
CA PRO A 402 5.98 -20.39 36.61
C PRO A 402 5.27 -19.31 35.79
N ALA A 403 4.22 -18.71 36.36
CA ALA A 403 3.58 -17.54 35.77
C ALA A 403 4.57 -16.38 35.70
N GLY A 404 4.67 -15.71 34.55
CA GLY A 404 5.73 -14.72 34.37
C GLY A 404 5.67 -13.96 33.07
N TRP A 405 6.35 -12.81 33.10
CA TRP A 405 6.59 -11.96 31.93
C TRP A 405 7.76 -12.48 31.11
N GLU A 406 7.57 -12.52 29.81
CA GLU A 406 8.59 -12.66 28.79
C GLU A 406 8.70 -11.35 28.02
N TRP A 407 9.92 -10.87 27.81
CA TRP A 407 10.17 -9.67 27.03
C TRP A 407 11.01 -10.01 25.81
N SER A 408 10.77 -9.32 24.70
CA SER A 408 11.60 -9.42 23.50
C SER A 408 11.72 -8.05 22.86
N ALA A 409 12.91 -7.75 22.35
CA ALA A 409 13.19 -6.55 21.58
C ALA A 409 13.86 -7.01 20.30
N GLN A 410 13.34 -6.58 19.16
CA GLN A 410 13.64 -7.16 17.87
C GLN A 410 14.07 -6.05 16.93
N ALA A 411 15.11 -6.30 16.14
CA ALA A 411 15.61 -5.36 15.15
C ALA A 411 15.94 -6.13 13.87
N GLY A 412 15.41 -5.68 12.74
CA GLY A 412 15.49 -6.43 11.50
C GLY A 412 15.22 -5.63 10.25
N LEU A 413 15.30 -6.32 9.11
CA LEU A 413 14.96 -5.78 7.80
C LEU A 413 13.79 -6.54 7.21
N ARG A 414 12.93 -5.84 6.47
CA ARG A 414 11.78 -6.39 5.77
C ARG A 414 11.75 -5.90 4.33
N PHE A 415 11.72 -6.83 3.40
CA PHE A 415 11.47 -6.58 1.99
C PHE A 415 9.96 -6.65 1.75
N SER A 416 9.40 -5.62 1.12
CA SER A 416 8.01 -5.65 0.67
C SER A 416 7.97 -5.71 -0.85
N LEU A 417 7.22 -6.66 -1.38
CA LEU A 417 6.99 -6.89 -2.78
C LEU A 417 5.58 -6.44 -3.16
N TRP A 418 5.46 -5.87 -4.36
CA TRP A 418 4.22 -5.34 -4.93
C TRP A 418 3.54 -4.28 -4.07
N ALA A 419 4.33 -3.52 -3.30
CA ALA A 419 3.85 -2.40 -2.50
C ALA A 419 3.53 -1.20 -3.41
N PRO A 420 2.27 -0.90 -3.69
CA PRO A 420 1.87 0.17 -4.61
C PRO A 420 1.90 1.52 -3.92
N ALA A 421 1.72 2.61 -4.68
CA ALA A 421 1.51 3.93 -4.09
C ALA A 421 0.21 3.98 -3.25
N ARG A 422 0.23 4.74 -2.16
CA ARG A 422 -0.95 4.95 -1.30
C ARG A 422 -2.06 5.66 -2.08
N ARG A 423 -3.31 5.36 -1.72
CA ARG A 423 -4.49 6.04 -2.29
C ARG A 423 -4.52 7.54 -2.00
N SER A 424 -4.00 7.93 -0.84
CA SER A 424 -3.85 9.31 -0.39
C SER A 424 -2.48 9.91 -0.73
N ALA A 425 -1.72 9.30 -1.64
CA ALA A 425 -0.38 9.78 -2.00
C ALA A 425 -0.45 11.21 -2.59
N PRO A 426 0.49 12.09 -2.24
CA PRO A 426 0.57 13.41 -2.83
C PRO A 426 1.07 13.33 -4.29
N THR A 427 0.74 14.34 -5.09
CA THR A 427 1.46 14.62 -6.34
C THR A 427 2.87 15.11 -6.01
N SER A 428 3.89 14.64 -6.74
CA SER A 428 5.25 15.13 -6.53
C SER A 428 5.31 16.64 -6.74
N SER A 429 5.99 17.35 -5.85
CA SER A 429 6.31 18.77 -6.03
C SER A 429 7.81 18.91 -6.30
N PRO A 430 8.21 19.79 -7.23
CA PRO A 430 9.63 20.04 -7.46
C PRO A 430 10.27 20.61 -6.19
N GLY A 431 11.30 19.94 -5.65
CA GLY A 431 12.12 20.46 -4.55
C GLY A 431 12.29 19.57 -3.31
N LYS A 432 11.84 18.32 -3.31
CA LYS A 432 12.25 17.33 -2.28
C LYS A 432 13.17 16.28 -2.90
N GLY A 433 14.46 16.54 -2.82
CA GLY A 433 15.53 15.54 -2.85
C GLY A 433 16.19 15.50 -1.48
#